data_AF-A0A933DSL5-F1
#
_entry.id   AF-A0A933DSL5-F1
#
_cell.length_a   1.000
_cell.length_b   1.000
_cell.length_c   1.000
_cell.angle_alpha   90.00
_cell.angle_beta   90.00
_cell.angle_gamma   90.00
#
_symmetry.space_group_name_H-M   'P 1'
#
loop_
_entity.id
_entity.type
_entity.pdbx_description
1 polymer ?
#
loop_
_entity_poly.entity_id
_entity_poly.type
_entity_poly.pdbx_seq_one_letter_code
_entity_poly.pdbx_strand_id
1 'polypeptide(L)'
;MGQRRTVFFVSDGTGITAQMLGHSLLTQFEGVEFNQVTVPFIDSAEKAEECVARIEAEAASGNGRPVVFSTLVNQDVRQVLRRAHALFLDFFETFIDPLEAGLGVKSSHTIGRSHSAMDKKEYQQRIEAINFAMAHDDGASHRELGQAD
;
A
#
# COMPACT_ATOMS: atom_id res chain seq x y z
N MET A 1 -0.28 -30.09 7.66
CA MET A 1 -0.67 -29.21 6.52
C MET A 1 -0.89 -27.84 7.10
N GLY A 2 -0.14 -26.83 6.67
CA GLY A 2 -0.29 -25.45 7.16
C GLY A 2 -1.63 -24.87 6.74
N GLN A 3 -2.22 -24.01 7.56
CA GLN A 3 -3.44 -23.30 7.21
C GLN A 3 -3.11 -22.26 6.13
N ARG A 4 -3.71 -22.37 4.95
CA ARG A 4 -3.54 -21.39 3.86
C ARG A 4 -4.62 -20.33 3.95
N ARG A 5 -4.25 -19.04 3.92
CA ARG A 5 -5.18 -17.91 4.00
C ARG A 5 -4.87 -16.88 2.93
N THR A 6 -5.89 -16.39 2.24
CA THR A 6 -5.72 -15.29 1.29
C THR A 6 -5.85 -13.95 2.00
N VAL A 7 -4.91 -13.05 1.71
CA VAL A 7 -4.85 -11.69 2.26
C VAL A 7 -4.92 -10.70 1.10
N PHE A 8 -5.90 -9.79 1.17
CA PHE A 8 -6.08 -8.71 0.22
C PHE A 8 -5.53 -7.41 0.80
N PHE A 9 -4.64 -6.73 0.07
CA PHE A 9 -4.16 -5.38 0.37
C PHE A 9 -4.90 -4.40 -0.53
N VAL A 10 -5.83 -3.64 0.03
CA VAL A 10 -6.75 -2.78 -0.72
C VAL A 10 -6.44 -1.30 -0.45
N SER A 11 -6.30 -0.51 -1.52
CA SER A 11 -5.91 0.89 -1.45
C SER A 11 -6.54 1.72 -2.57
N ASP A 12 -6.77 3.00 -2.32
CA ASP A 12 -7.16 3.99 -3.33
C ASP A 12 -5.96 4.45 -4.18
N GLY A 13 -4.73 4.20 -3.70
CA GLY A 13 -3.48 4.38 -4.43
C GLY A 13 -2.86 3.05 -4.89
N THR A 14 -1.52 2.97 -4.84
CA THR A 14 -0.76 1.81 -5.34
C THR A 14 -0.84 0.57 -4.45
N GLY A 15 -1.31 0.69 -3.21
CA GLY A 15 -1.34 -0.41 -2.23
C GLY A 15 -0.01 -0.75 -1.57
N ILE A 16 1.08 -0.02 -1.86
CA ILE A 16 2.41 -0.27 -1.27
C ILE A 16 2.35 -0.09 0.26
N THR A 17 1.69 0.96 0.75
CA THR A 17 1.54 1.19 2.20
C THR A 17 0.81 0.04 2.90
N ALA A 18 -0.31 -0.42 2.32
CA ALA A 18 -1.09 -1.53 2.86
C ALA A 18 -0.25 -2.82 2.91
N GLN A 19 0.51 -3.10 1.84
CA GLN A 19 1.41 -4.25 1.77
C GLN A 19 2.51 -4.18 2.82
N MET A 20 3.24 -3.07 2.93
CA MET A 20 4.37 -2.98 3.86
C MET A 20 3.93 -3.19 5.31
N LEU A 21 2.86 -2.50 5.73
CA LEU A 21 2.35 -2.62 7.10
C LEU A 21 1.78 -4.01 7.37
N GLY A 22 0.92 -4.51 6.47
CA GLY A 22 0.29 -5.80 6.70
C GLY A 22 1.27 -6.96 6.58
N HIS A 23 2.24 -6.91 5.66
CA HIS A 23 3.33 -7.89 5.59
C HIS A 23 4.08 -7.98 6.93
N SER A 24 4.46 -6.84 7.50
CA SER A 24 5.15 -6.80 8.81
C SER A 24 4.31 -7.39 9.95
N LEU A 25 2.99 -7.31 9.88
CA LEU A 25 2.11 -7.93 10.88
C LEU A 25 1.97 -9.43 10.65
N LEU A 26 1.89 -9.86 9.40
CA LEU A 26 1.75 -11.28 9.03
C LEU A 26 2.97 -12.12 9.41
N THR A 27 4.18 -11.54 9.43
CA THR A 27 5.40 -12.27 9.84
C THR A 27 5.37 -12.76 11.29
N GLN A 28 4.48 -12.23 12.13
CA GLN A 28 4.31 -12.65 13.52
C GLN A 28 3.55 -13.99 13.67
N PHE A 29 3.00 -14.53 12.58
CA PHE A 29 2.19 -15.75 12.59
C PHE A 29 2.93 -16.91 11.92
N GLU A 30 3.78 -17.57 12.68
CA GLU A 30 4.44 -18.81 12.22
C GLU A 30 3.42 -19.92 11.95
N GLY A 31 3.63 -20.69 10.87
CA GLY A 31 2.80 -21.84 10.52
C GLY A 31 1.54 -21.56 9.70
N VAL A 32 1.28 -20.30 9.35
CA VAL A 32 0.21 -19.90 8.41
C VAL A 32 0.83 -19.52 7.07
N GLU A 33 0.33 -20.10 5.99
CA GLU A 33 0.75 -19.74 4.63
C GLU A 33 -0.20 -18.66 4.08
N PHE A 34 0.35 -17.48 3.77
CA PHE A 34 -0.44 -16.38 3.26
C PHE A 34 -0.31 -16.23 1.74
N ASN A 35 -1.43 -16.38 1.03
CA ASN A 35 -1.56 -15.99 -0.37
C ASN A 35 -1.89 -14.49 -0.43
N GLN A 36 -0.92 -13.67 -0.80
CA GLN A 36 -1.02 -12.21 -0.73
C GLN A 36 -1.44 -11.63 -2.08
N VAL A 37 -2.50 -10.81 -2.08
CA VAL A 37 -3.09 -10.20 -3.28
C VAL A 37 -3.19 -8.70 -3.07
N THR A 38 -2.62 -7.91 -3.96
CA THR A 38 -2.78 -6.46 -3.95
C THR A 38 -3.88 -6.03 -4.91
N VAL A 39 -4.76 -5.16 -4.43
CA VAL A 39 -5.84 -4.55 -5.21
C VAL A 39 -5.71 -3.03 -5.13
N PRO A 40 -4.96 -2.42 -6.06
CA PRO A 40 -4.71 -0.98 -6.08
C PRO A 40 -5.88 -0.22 -6.73
N PHE A 41 -5.89 1.10 -6.55
CA PHE A 41 -6.77 2.07 -7.21
C PHE A 41 -8.28 1.82 -7.03
N ILE A 42 -8.68 1.35 -5.85
CA ILE A 42 -10.08 1.22 -5.43
C ILE A 42 -10.57 2.57 -4.92
N ASP A 43 -10.98 3.44 -5.84
CA ASP A 43 -11.36 4.83 -5.60
C ASP A 43 -12.85 5.12 -5.89
N SER A 44 -13.62 4.10 -6.30
CA SER A 44 -15.05 4.21 -6.62
C SER A 44 -15.85 3.05 -6.01
N ALA A 45 -17.16 3.28 -5.83
CA ALA A 45 -18.08 2.25 -5.34
C ALA A 45 -18.13 1.02 -6.28
N GLU A 46 -18.12 1.25 -7.60
CA GLU A 46 -18.11 0.18 -8.61
C GLU A 46 -16.90 -0.74 -8.45
N LYS A 47 -15.69 -0.17 -8.38
CA LYS A 47 -14.45 -0.93 -8.16
C LYS A 47 -14.46 -1.64 -6.81
N ALA A 48 -15.06 -1.03 -5.78
CA ALA A 48 -15.20 -1.67 -4.48
C ALA A 48 -16.13 -2.88 -4.55
N GLU A 49 -17.26 -2.81 -5.25
CA GLU A 49 -18.17 -3.95 -5.44
C GLU A 49 -17.49 -5.09 -6.22
N GLU A 50 -16.70 -4.79 -7.24
CA GLU A 50 -15.88 -5.80 -7.93
C GLU A 50 -14.87 -6.47 -6.98
N CYS A 51 -14.22 -5.66 -6.14
CA CYS A 51 -13.30 -6.18 -5.14
C CYS A 51 -14.01 -7.06 -4.10
N VAL A 52 -15.21 -6.68 -3.66
CA VAL A 52 -16.07 -7.48 -2.76
C VAL A 52 -16.37 -8.82 -3.42
N ALA A 53 -16.83 -8.82 -4.68
CA ALA A 53 -17.13 -10.06 -5.41
C ALA A 53 -15.91 -11.00 -5.48
N ARG A 54 -14.71 -10.45 -5.70
CA ARG A 54 -13.46 -11.22 -5.69
C ARG A 54 -13.14 -11.82 -4.30
N ILE A 55 -13.36 -11.05 -3.24
CA ILE A 55 -13.16 -11.51 -1.86
C ILE A 55 -14.16 -12.62 -1.51
N GLU A 56 -15.43 -12.48 -1.90
CA GLU A 56 -16.47 -13.50 -1.69
C GLU A 56 -16.15 -14.80 -2.41
N ALA A 57 -15.70 -14.71 -3.67
CA ALA A 57 -15.28 -15.88 -4.44
C ALA A 57 -14.13 -16.63 -3.73
N GLU A 58 -13.16 -15.90 -3.17
CA GLU A 58 -12.09 -16.50 -2.38
C GLU A 58 -12.59 -17.09 -1.06
N ALA A 59 -13.52 -16.42 -0.38
CA ALA A 59 -14.12 -16.93 0.85
C ALA A 59 -14.86 -18.26 0.63
N ALA A 60 -15.46 -18.44 -0.55
CA ALA A 60 -16.13 -19.66 -0.96
C ALA A 60 -15.17 -20.81 -1.37
N SER A 61 -13.88 -20.52 -1.59
CA SER A 61 -12.90 -21.50 -2.11
C SER A 61 -12.48 -22.60 -1.12
N GLY A 62 -12.86 -22.49 0.16
CA GLY A 62 -12.49 -23.45 1.19
C GLY A 62 -11.15 -23.17 1.90
N ASN A 63 -10.40 -22.13 1.51
CA ASN A 63 -9.22 -21.63 2.24
C ASN A 63 -9.59 -20.87 3.54
N GLY A 64 -10.89 -20.80 3.83
CA GLY A 64 -11.50 -20.09 4.94
C GLY A 64 -11.46 -18.56 4.79
N ARG A 65 -12.02 -17.86 5.79
CA ARG A 65 -12.30 -16.41 5.74
C ARG A 65 -11.07 -15.54 5.33
N PRO A 66 -11.09 -14.83 4.19
CA PRO A 66 -9.99 -13.97 3.79
C PRO A 66 -9.71 -12.86 4.80
N VAL A 67 -8.50 -12.30 4.76
CA VAL A 67 -8.13 -11.09 5.50
C VAL A 67 -8.02 -9.93 4.51
N VAL A 68 -8.51 -8.75 4.89
CA VAL A 68 -8.38 -7.52 4.10
C VAL A 68 -7.65 -6.51 4.96
N PHE A 69 -6.48 -6.05 4.49
CA PHE A 69 -5.83 -4.85 5.00
C PHE A 69 -6.17 -3.67 4.10
N SER A 70 -6.70 -2.59 4.67
CA SER A 70 -7.16 -1.43 3.92
C SER A 70 -6.45 -0.13 4.33
N THR A 71 -6.17 0.71 3.34
CA THR A 71 -5.78 2.11 3.51
C THR A 71 -6.73 3.05 2.76
N LEU A 72 -8.02 2.72 2.66
CA LEU A 72 -8.98 3.55 1.95
C LEU A 72 -9.34 4.80 2.74
N VAL A 73 -9.25 5.98 2.12
CA VAL A 73 -9.63 7.24 2.77
C VAL A 73 -11.13 7.53 2.61
N ASN A 74 -11.71 7.20 1.45
CA ASN A 74 -13.13 7.46 1.17
C ASN A 74 -14.03 6.53 1.99
N GLN A 75 -14.88 7.11 2.84
CA GLN A 75 -15.79 6.36 3.70
C GLN A 75 -16.83 5.55 2.92
N ASP A 76 -17.39 6.07 1.83
CA ASP A 76 -18.41 5.37 1.05
C ASP A 76 -17.85 4.10 0.40
N VAL A 77 -16.65 4.22 -0.19
CA VAL A 77 -15.91 3.09 -0.78
C VAL A 77 -15.57 2.05 0.29
N ARG A 78 -15.14 2.51 1.47
CA ARG A 78 -14.86 1.63 2.62
C ARG A 78 -16.10 0.89 3.09
N GLN A 79 -17.26 1.55 3.18
CA GLN A 79 -18.51 0.92 3.61
C GLN A 79 -18.97 -0.17 2.64
N VAL A 80 -18.73 -0.02 1.34
CA VAL A 80 -18.96 -1.10 0.37
C VAL A 80 -18.06 -2.30 0.70
N LEU A 81 -16.75 -2.09 0.84
CA LEU A 81 -15.80 -3.17 1.10
C LEU A 81 -16.01 -3.89 2.43
N ARG A 82 -16.50 -3.19 3.46
CA ARG A 82 -16.83 -3.78 4.77
C ARG A 82 -17.94 -4.83 4.69
N ARG A 83 -18.72 -4.86 3.62
CA ARG A 83 -19.77 -5.88 3.41
C ARG A 83 -19.20 -7.25 3.08
N ALA A 84 -17.95 -7.32 2.58
CA ALA A 84 -17.31 -8.57 2.22
C ALA A 84 -17.15 -9.51 3.43
N HIS A 85 -17.32 -10.80 3.21
CA HIS A 85 -17.14 -11.86 4.19
C HIS A 85 -15.65 -12.13 4.44
N ALA A 86 -14.96 -11.15 5.02
CA ALA A 86 -13.54 -11.15 5.33
C ALA A 86 -13.27 -10.50 6.68
N LEU A 87 -12.12 -10.81 7.29
CA LEU A 87 -11.61 -10.05 8.42
C LEU A 87 -11.09 -8.72 7.86
N PHE A 88 -11.80 -7.62 8.13
CA PHE A 88 -11.45 -6.30 7.61
C PHE A 88 -10.65 -5.51 8.65
N LEU A 89 -9.40 -5.20 8.32
CA LEU A 89 -8.45 -4.45 9.13
C LEU A 89 -8.09 -3.14 8.41
N ASP A 90 -8.65 -2.04 8.90
CA ASP A 90 -8.41 -0.71 8.34
C ASP A 90 -7.33 0.02 9.12
N PHE A 91 -6.20 0.31 8.48
CA PHE A 91 -5.09 0.97 9.16
C PHE A 91 -5.43 2.40 9.57
N PHE A 92 -6.20 3.14 8.75
CA PHE A 92 -6.53 4.51 9.10
C PHE A 92 -7.58 4.57 10.20
N GLU A 93 -8.61 3.73 10.16
CA GLU A 93 -9.57 3.68 11.26
C GLU A 93 -8.91 3.26 12.59
N THR A 94 -7.97 2.32 12.54
CA THR A 94 -7.32 1.81 13.74
C THR A 94 -6.33 2.82 14.34
N PHE A 95 -5.60 3.57 13.51
CA PHE A 95 -4.47 4.38 13.96
C PHE A 95 -4.71 5.89 13.94
N ILE A 96 -5.68 6.42 13.17
CA ILE A 96 -5.91 7.87 13.12
C ILE A 96 -6.49 8.38 14.43
N ASP A 97 -7.51 7.75 15.01
CA ASP A 97 -8.15 8.24 16.23
C ASP A 97 -7.16 8.38 17.41
N PRO A 98 -6.29 7.37 17.70
CA PRO A 98 -5.23 7.54 18.69
C PRO A 98 -4.25 8.66 18.37
N LEU A 99 -3.90 8.86 17.09
CA LEU A 99 -3.00 9.94 16.67
C LEU A 99 -3.65 11.31 16.87
N GLU A 100 -4.92 11.48 16.53
CA GLU A 100 -5.64 12.73 16.76
C GLU A 100 -5.70 13.07 18.25
N ALA A 101 -5.98 12.07 19.09
CA ALA A 101 -6.01 12.24 20.53
C ALA A 101 -4.64 12.62 21.10
N GLY A 102 -3.57 11.96 20.62
CA GLY A 102 -2.21 12.22 21.07
C GLY A 102 -1.63 13.55 20.58
N LEU A 103 -2.01 13.99 19.38
CA LEU A 103 -1.51 15.23 18.76
C LEU A 103 -2.40 16.44 19.05
N GLY A 104 -3.62 16.25 19.54
CA GLY A 104 -4.57 17.31 19.82
C GLY A 104 -5.10 18.02 18.56
N VAL A 105 -4.99 17.38 17.39
CA VAL A 105 -5.40 17.94 16.09
C VAL A 105 -6.12 16.89 15.28
N LYS A 106 -7.18 17.32 14.56
CA LYS A 106 -7.94 16.45 13.67
C LYS A 106 -7.17 16.15 12.39
N SER A 107 -7.28 14.92 11.92
CA SER A 107 -6.81 14.48 10.62
C SER A 107 -7.55 15.24 9.54
N SER A 108 -6.84 15.56 8.45
CA SER A 108 -7.44 16.27 7.33
C SER A 108 -8.33 15.38 6.45
N HIS A 109 -8.38 14.06 6.73
CA HIS A 109 -9.13 13.03 5.99
C HIS A 109 -9.06 13.17 4.46
N THR A 110 -7.95 13.72 3.93
CA THR A 110 -7.87 14.12 2.53
C THR A 110 -7.36 12.97 1.67
N ILE A 111 -8.15 12.57 0.69
CA ILE A 111 -7.81 11.54 -0.31
C ILE A 111 -6.47 11.92 -0.99
N GLY A 112 -5.57 10.95 -1.13
CA GLY A 112 -4.39 11.05 -2.00
C GLY A 112 -3.15 11.77 -1.44
N ARG A 113 -3.16 12.30 -0.20
CA ARG A 113 -1.97 13.03 0.32
C ARG A 113 -0.77 12.15 0.68
N SER A 114 -0.96 10.84 0.82
CA SER A 114 0.11 9.90 1.18
C SER A 114 1.26 9.88 0.17
N HIS A 115 1.02 10.28 -1.09
CA HIS A 115 2.07 10.33 -2.13
C HIS A 115 2.00 11.49 -3.13
N SER A 116 0.85 12.18 -3.30
CA SER A 116 0.70 13.11 -4.43
C SER A 116 1.28 14.52 -4.22
N ALA A 117 1.42 14.98 -2.97
CA ALA A 117 1.77 16.37 -2.68
C ALA A 117 3.13 16.55 -1.97
N MET A 118 3.63 15.55 -1.24
CA MET A 118 4.84 15.70 -0.43
C MET A 118 6.14 15.60 -1.22
N ASP A 119 6.12 15.05 -2.43
CA ASP A 119 7.36 14.49 -2.98
C ASP A 119 7.82 15.11 -4.29
N LYS A 120 7.24 16.19 -4.84
CA LYS A 120 7.76 16.71 -6.14
C LYS A 120 9.24 17.09 -6.09
N LYS A 121 9.67 17.73 -4.99
CA LYS A 121 11.07 18.16 -4.82
C LYS A 121 11.98 17.01 -4.40
N GLU A 122 11.56 16.17 -3.44
CA GLU A 122 12.34 15.01 -3.00
C GLU A 122 12.42 13.92 -4.08
N TYR A 123 11.32 13.64 -4.78
CA TYR A 123 11.32 12.80 -5.99
C TYR A 123 12.24 13.36 -7.06
N GLN A 124 12.17 14.67 -7.35
CA GLN A 124 13.08 15.30 -8.31
C GLN A 124 14.54 15.14 -7.89
N GLN A 125 14.85 15.33 -6.60
CA GLN A 125 16.20 15.11 -6.06
C GLN A 125 16.64 13.64 -6.17
N ARG A 126 15.74 12.67 -5.98
CA ARG A 126 16.04 11.25 -6.18
C ARG A 126 16.31 10.93 -7.65
N ILE A 127 15.51 11.48 -8.57
CA ILE A 127 15.73 11.32 -10.02
C ILE A 127 17.05 11.96 -10.44
N GLU A 128 17.38 13.14 -9.93
CA GLU A 128 18.66 13.81 -10.16
C GLU A 128 19.83 12.98 -9.63
N ALA A 129 19.71 12.40 -8.42
CA ALA A 129 20.74 11.53 -7.85
C ALA A 129 20.92 10.24 -8.66
N ILE A 130 19.82 9.61 -9.12
CA ILE A 130 19.86 8.43 -10.00
C ILE A 130 20.51 8.79 -11.34
N ASN A 131 20.12 9.90 -11.96
CA ASN A 131 20.71 10.38 -13.20
C ASN A 131 22.20 10.72 -13.05
N PHE A 132 22.59 11.35 -11.94
CA PHE A 132 23.98 11.63 -11.64
C PHE A 132 24.77 10.33 -11.50
N ALA A 133 24.26 9.37 -10.73
CA ALA A 133 24.88 8.06 -10.58
C ALA A 133 25.01 7.35 -11.94
N MET A 134 23.93 7.22 -12.72
CA MET A 134 23.95 6.61 -14.05
C MET A 134 24.90 7.33 -15.03
N ALA A 135 25.01 8.66 -14.96
CA ALA A 135 25.93 9.42 -15.81
C ALA A 135 27.40 9.25 -15.42
N HIS A 136 27.69 8.73 -14.23
CA HIS A 136 29.04 8.63 -13.67
C HIS A 136 29.45 7.19 -13.26
N ASP A 137 28.63 6.16 -13.53
CA ASP A 137 28.83 4.80 -12.99
C ASP A 137 29.91 3.95 -13.70
N ASP A 138 30.31 4.22 -14.95
CA ASP A 138 31.21 3.27 -15.64
C ASP A 138 32.07 3.83 -16.80
N GLY A 139 32.81 4.91 -16.56
CA GLY A 139 34.12 5.06 -17.22
C GLY A 139 34.26 6.09 -18.35
N ALA A 140 33.39 7.10 -18.43
CA ALA A 140 33.58 8.23 -19.34
C ALA A 140 34.51 9.34 -18.81
N SER A 141 34.96 9.26 -17.56
CA SER A 141 35.87 10.25 -16.93
C SER A 141 37.34 10.13 -17.41
N HIS A 142 37.62 9.45 -18.52
CA HIS A 142 38.95 9.41 -19.13
C HIS A 142 39.09 10.26 -20.39
N ARG A 143 38.08 11.06 -20.75
CA ARG A 143 38.11 11.91 -21.95
C ARG A 143 38.52 13.36 -21.73
N GLU A 144 39.26 13.68 -20.67
CA GLU A 144 39.93 14.99 -20.55
C GLU A 144 41.36 14.93 -19.96
N LEU A 145 42.04 13.78 -19.97
CA LEU A 145 43.47 13.72 -19.62
C LEU A 145 44.41 14.20 -20.75
N GLY A 146 43.85 14.64 -21.89
CA GLY A 146 44.61 15.19 -23.02
C GLY A 146 44.75 16.72 -23.04
N GLN A 147 44.31 17.42 -21.99
CA GLN A 147 44.46 18.89 -21.84
C GLN A 147 45.13 19.28 -20.52
N ALA A 148 45.83 18.34 -19.87
CA ALA A 148 46.75 18.68 -18.79
C ALA A 148 48.10 19.08 -19.42
N ASP A 149 48.20 20.35 -19.78
CA ASP A 149 49.49 21.03 -19.95
C ASP A 149 50.09 21.37 -18.56
#